data_AF-A0A2R6HFA0-F1
#
_entry.id   AF-A0A2R6HFA0-F1
#
_cell.length_a   1.000
_cell.length_b   1.000
_cell.length_c   1.000
_cell.angle_alpha   90.00
_cell.angle_beta   90.00
_cell.angle_gamma   90.00
#
_symmetry.space_group_name_H-M   'P 1'
#
loop_
_entity.id
_entity.type
_entity.pdbx_description
1 polymer ?
#
loop_
_entity_poly.entity_id
_entity_poly.type
_entity_poly.pdbx_seq_one_letter_code
_entity_poly.pdbx_strand_id
1 'polypeptide(L)'
;MHVYPSLRTREVLTVDEKQQFATEVNPRRIVPVKSPENPRYSVSGGNREIIDPKMDADILEKVREIEGMNPVLITGKKAIEGVYRPSEYDVLGVCKDTEWYGNMRGSNSFRNERVGVVIGSPHFGDSYIKMLGALRGKRIEQVSENRGNELDYRVVGDESDSFGNDVYRHMTEDAVYQAVMRFGRDGERTDIFVRTSKLPEWVPTVEPITVEYVPRLQSEIKSIVGSQHRDSPWWKTDEISDRIPHEPKRKIERALNELDEHGEVERDSSGGQGARWKVVDPSD
;
A
#
# COMPACT_ATOMS: atom_id res chain seq x y z
N MET A 1 -17.07 45.39 6.11
CA MET A 1 -17.86 44.20 5.74
C MET A 1 -17.18 43.57 4.53
N HIS A 2 -16.32 42.57 4.72
CA HIS A 2 -15.67 41.88 3.60
C HIS A 2 -16.64 40.83 3.05
N VAL A 3 -17.14 41.08 1.83
CA VAL A 3 -17.94 40.12 1.09
C VAL A 3 -16.96 39.14 0.45
N TYR A 4 -16.79 37.98 1.08
CA TYR A 4 -16.08 36.88 0.44
C TYR A 4 -16.96 36.33 -0.70
N PRO A 5 -16.43 36.13 -1.92
CA PRO A 5 -17.17 35.45 -2.96
C PRO A 5 -17.59 34.06 -2.48
N SER A 6 -18.91 33.80 -2.50
CA SER A 6 -19.43 32.49 -2.11
C SER A 6 -19.29 31.52 -3.30
N LEU A 7 -18.22 30.74 -3.30
CA LEU A 7 -18.14 29.55 -4.15
C LEU A 7 -19.13 28.51 -3.62
N ARG A 8 -20.19 28.25 -4.38
CA ARG A 8 -21.11 27.13 -4.14
C ARG A 8 -20.66 25.95 -4.98
N THR A 9 -20.22 24.89 -4.32
CA THR A 9 -19.98 23.59 -4.95
C THR A 9 -21.27 22.80 -4.93
N ARG A 10 -21.67 22.26 -6.09
CA ARG A 10 -22.78 21.30 -6.20
C ARG A 10 -22.22 20.02 -6.79
N GLU A 11 -22.49 18.90 -6.12
CA GLU A 11 -22.21 17.60 -6.69
C GLU A 11 -23.13 17.38 -7.90
N VAL A 12 -22.53 17.13 -9.06
CA VAL A 12 -23.25 17.06 -10.35
C VAL A 12 -23.56 15.63 -10.79
N LEU A 13 -22.90 14.64 -10.18
CA LEU A 13 -23.13 13.22 -10.42
C LEU A 13 -23.63 12.58 -9.12
N THR A 14 -24.68 11.79 -9.23
CA THR A 14 -25.14 10.88 -8.19
C THR A 14 -24.13 9.74 -7.96
N VAL A 15 -24.31 8.98 -6.88
CA VAL A 15 -23.49 7.79 -6.59
C VAL A 15 -23.57 6.78 -7.73
N ASP A 16 -24.77 6.52 -8.25
CA ASP A 16 -24.98 5.58 -9.36
C ASP A 16 -24.30 6.06 -10.64
N GLU A 17 -24.39 7.36 -10.97
CA GLU A 17 -23.69 7.94 -12.14
C GLU A 17 -22.16 7.90 -11.98
N LYS A 18 -21.64 8.08 -10.76
CA LYS A 18 -20.20 7.92 -10.48
C LYS A 18 -19.75 6.48 -10.65
N GLN A 19 -20.54 5.53 -10.17
CA GLN A 19 -20.27 4.10 -10.33
C GLN A 19 -20.28 3.71 -11.80
N GLN A 20 -21.31 4.12 -12.53
CA GLN A 20 -21.43 3.90 -13.97
C GLN A 20 -20.23 4.47 -14.73
N PHE A 21 -19.81 5.70 -14.40
CA PHE A 21 -18.61 6.29 -15.01
C PHE A 21 -17.35 5.46 -14.71
N ALA A 22 -17.18 4.98 -13.48
CA ALA A 22 -16.04 4.18 -13.06
C ALA A 22 -16.00 2.78 -13.71
N THR A 23 -17.16 2.17 -13.99
CA THR A 23 -17.26 0.83 -14.57
C THR A 23 -17.32 0.81 -16.09
N GLU A 24 -18.07 1.73 -16.71
CA GLU A 24 -18.40 1.67 -18.14
C GLU A 24 -17.52 2.59 -18.99
N VAL A 25 -17.19 3.78 -18.49
CA VAL A 25 -16.46 4.80 -19.27
C VAL A 25 -14.95 4.65 -19.13
N ASN A 26 -14.48 4.18 -17.98
CA ASN A 26 -13.06 4.05 -17.70
C ASN A 26 -12.74 2.78 -16.88
N PRO A 27 -12.99 1.60 -17.46
CA PRO A 27 -12.96 0.33 -16.75
C PRO A 27 -11.57 0.04 -16.20
N ARG A 28 -11.48 -0.03 -14.87
CA ARG A 28 -10.29 -0.48 -14.13
C ARG A 28 -10.71 -1.59 -13.18
N ARG A 29 -9.84 -2.58 -13.00
CA ARG A 29 -10.04 -3.57 -11.95
C ARG A 29 -9.35 -3.07 -10.68
N ILE A 30 -10.13 -2.54 -9.76
CA ILE A 30 -9.62 -2.05 -8.47
C ILE A 30 -9.68 -3.20 -7.46
N VAL A 31 -8.51 -3.65 -7.02
CA VAL A 31 -8.32 -4.79 -6.10
C VAL A 31 -7.90 -4.26 -4.73
N PRO A 32 -8.76 -4.31 -3.70
CA PRO A 32 -8.35 -3.92 -2.36
C PRO A 32 -7.32 -4.90 -1.80
N VAL A 33 -6.29 -4.39 -1.13
CA VAL A 33 -5.28 -5.22 -0.47
C VAL A 33 -5.49 -5.19 1.04
N LYS A 34 -5.67 -6.37 1.63
CA LYS A 34 -5.83 -6.58 3.07
C LYS A 34 -4.56 -7.19 3.66
N SER A 35 -4.32 -6.93 4.94
CA SER A 35 -3.31 -7.63 5.73
C SER A 35 -3.93 -7.97 7.09
N PRO A 36 -3.73 -9.20 7.63
CA PRO A 36 -4.31 -9.62 8.90
C PRO A 36 -3.81 -8.79 10.09
N GLU A 37 -2.52 -8.43 10.07
CA GLU A 37 -1.85 -7.76 11.19
C GLU A 37 -2.27 -6.29 11.36
N ASN A 38 -2.81 -5.68 10.29
CA ASN A 38 -3.30 -4.32 10.34
C ASN A 38 -4.47 -4.11 9.38
N PRO A 39 -5.71 -4.43 9.78
CA PRO A 39 -6.87 -4.26 8.90
C PRO A 39 -7.15 -2.79 8.55
N ARG A 40 -6.53 -1.81 9.24
CA ARG A 40 -6.76 -0.37 9.08
C ARG A 40 -5.47 0.35 8.66
N TYR A 41 -5.06 0.20 7.40
CA TYR A 41 -3.95 1.01 6.88
C TYR A 41 -4.42 2.46 6.73
N SER A 42 -4.05 3.30 7.69
CA SER A 42 -4.50 4.67 7.84
C SER A 42 -3.45 5.65 7.31
N VAL A 43 -3.88 6.55 6.44
CA VAL A 43 -3.36 7.92 6.25
C VAL A 43 -1.83 8.08 6.34
N SER A 44 -1.09 7.52 5.37
CA SER A 44 0.38 7.58 5.28
C SER A 44 0.96 8.95 4.89
N GLY A 45 0.13 9.99 4.76
CA GLY A 45 0.54 11.28 4.22
C GLY A 45 1.57 12.06 5.04
N GLY A 46 1.80 11.71 6.31
CA GLY A 46 2.56 12.57 7.22
C GLY A 46 3.41 11.91 8.30
N ASN A 47 3.02 10.76 8.85
CA ASN A 47 3.72 10.12 9.97
C ASN A 47 4.56 8.93 9.50
N ARG A 48 5.88 8.96 9.79
CA ARG A 48 6.80 7.88 9.44
C ARG A 48 6.56 6.60 10.24
N GLU A 49 6.04 6.73 11.45
CA GLU A 49 5.81 5.59 12.37
C GLU A 49 4.69 4.66 11.91
N ILE A 50 3.83 5.13 11.00
CA ILE A 50 2.67 4.36 10.48
C ILE A 50 3.03 3.70 9.13
N ILE A 51 4.14 4.09 8.52
CA ILE A 51 4.62 3.48 7.28
C ILE A 51 5.31 2.18 7.65
N ASP A 52 4.79 1.07 7.13
CA ASP A 52 5.37 -0.25 7.29
C ASP A 52 6.13 -0.64 6.01
N PRO A 53 7.42 -0.30 5.88
CA PRO A 53 8.18 -0.63 4.67
C PRO A 53 8.26 -2.12 4.41
N LYS A 54 8.10 -2.94 5.45
CA LYS A 54 8.21 -4.38 5.38
C LYS A 54 6.96 -4.97 4.72
N MET A 55 5.78 -4.64 5.25
CA MET A 55 4.50 -5.01 4.65
C MET A 55 4.33 -4.41 3.24
N ASP A 56 4.76 -3.17 3.03
CA ASP A 56 4.65 -2.52 1.72
C ASP A 56 5.51 -3.24 0.67
N ALA A 57 6.69 -3.75 1.03
CA ALA A 57 7.51 -4.59 0.14
C ALA A 57 6.80 -5.90 -0.22
N ASP A 58 6.24 -6.60 0.76
CA ASP A 58 5.53 -7.88 0.54
C ASP A 58 4.30 -7.70 -0.35
N ILE A 59 3.57 -6.58 -0.20
CA ILE A 59 2.46 -6.24 -1.08
C ILE A 59 2.94 -6.07 -2.53
N LEU A 60 4.03 -5.33 -2.74
CA LEU A 60 4.56 -5.08 -4.08
C LEU A 60 5.09 -6.36 -4.73
N GLU A 61 5.77 -7.20 -3.95
CA GLU A 61 6.21 -8.53 -4.38
C GLU A 61 5.03 -9.41 -4.75
N LYS A 62 3.99 -9.45 -3.91
CA LYS A 62 2.80 -10.26 -4.19
C LYS A 62 2.08 -9.80 -5.46
N VAL A 63 1.98 -8.49 -5.67
CA VAL A 63 1.42 -7.92 -6.90
C VAL A 63 2.26 -8.31 -8.11
N ARG A 64 3.59 -8.25 -8.02
CA ARG A 64 4.50 -8.69 -9.09
C ARG A 64 4.30 -10.18 -9.41
N GLU A 65 4.14 -11.04 -8.41
CA GLU A 65 3.86 -12.46 -8.60
C GLU A 65 2.52 -12.70 -9.31
N ILE A 66 1.45 -12.02 -8.88
CA ILE A 66 0.10 -12.20 -9.44
C ILE A 66 0.05 -11.75 -10.90
N GLU A 67 0.63 -10.59 -11.20
CA GLU A 67 0.50 -9.95 -12.51
C GLU A 67 1.67 -10.26 -13.46
N GLY A 68 2.75 -10.86 -12.95
CA GLY A 68 3.97 -11.16 -13.73
C GLY A 68 4.73 -9.93 -14.22
N MET A 69 4.44 -8.74 -13.68
CA MET A 69 5.04 -7.47 -14.07
C MET A 69 5.39 -6.63 -12.84
N ASN A 70 6.49 -5.87 -12.92
CA ASN A 70 6.83 -4.92 -11.86
C ASN A 70 5.77 -3.80 -11.79
N PRO A 71 5.13 -3.57 -10.64
CA PRO A 71 4.12 -2.53 -10.50
C PRO A 71 4.73 -1.13 -10.55
N VAL A 72 3.90 -0.14 -10.88
CA VAL A 72 4.18 1.28 -10.59
C VAL A 72 3.46 1.71 -9.31
N LEU A 73 4.16 2.43 -8.43
CA LEU A 73 3.66 2.77 -7.09
C LEU A 73 3.29 4.25 -6.97
N ILE A 74 2.10 4.54 -6.44
CA ILE A 74 1.75 5.86 -5.88
C ILE A 74 1.61 5.77 -4.36
N THR A 75 2.35 6.59 -3.62
CA THR A 75 2.27 6.66 -2.15
C THR A 75 2.58 8.06 -1.61
N GLY A 76 2.80 8.20 -0.30
CA GLY A 76 3.25 9.46 0.32
C GLY A 76 4.70 9.80 -0.01
N LYS A 77 5.01 11.09 -0.21
CA LYS A 77 6.39 11.56 -0.45
C LYS A 77 7.36 11.13 0.66
N LYS A 78 6.91 11.21 1.92
CA LYS A 78 7.69 10.79 3.09
C LYS A 78 7.99 9.29 3.11
N ALA A 79 7.12 8.46 2.51
CA ALA A 79 7.38 7.03 2.36
C ALA A 79 8.54 6.81 1.39
N ILE A 80 8.43 7.35 0.16
CA ILE A 80 9.47 7.22 -0.87
C ILE A 80 10.80 7.77 -0.37
N GLU A 81 10.84 9.05 0.03
CA GLU A 81 12.10 9.74 0.32
C GLU A 81 12.64 9.46 1.71
N GLY A 82 11.77 9.16 2.68
CA GLY A 82 12.11 9.15 4.10
C GLY A 82 12.05 7.81 4.80
N VAL A 83 11.38 6.80 4.23
CA VAL A 83 11.25 5.47 4.83
C VAL A 83 11.80 4.40 3.90
N TYR A 84 11.36 4.35 2.64
CA TYR A 84 11.75 3.31 1.69
C TYR A 84 13.19 3.43 1.21
N ARG A 85 13.66 4.63 0.82
CA ARG A 85 15.07 4.84 0.41
C ARG A 85 16.10 4.43 1.47
N PRO A 86 15.93 4.75 2.76
CA PRO A 86 16.83 4.26 3.81
C PRO A 86 16.49 2.86 4.34
N SER A 87 15.46 2.19 3.83
CA SER A 87 15.01 0.88 4.34
C SER A 87 15.89 -0.28 3.89
N GLU A 88 16.01 -1.32 4.73
CA GLU A 88 16.59 -2.62 4.35
C GLU A 88 15.66 -3.46 3.45
N TYR A 89 14.37 -3.11 3.34
CA TYR A 89 13.35 -3.94 2.68
C TYR A 89 13.20 -3.71 1.16
N ASP A 90 14.06 -2.90 0.55
CA ASP A 90 14.11 -2.63 -0.91
C ASP A 90 12.73 -2.43 -1.59
N VAL A 91 11.84 -1.72 -0.89
CA VAL A 91 10.46 -1.46 -1.34
C VAL A 91 10.41 -0.91 -2.76
N LEU A 92 11.37 -0.05 -3.10
CA LEU A 92 11.44 0.60 -4.41
C LEU A 92 12.05 -0.29 -5.50
N GLY A 93 12.89 -1.27 -5.16
CA GLY A 93 13.57 -2.14 -6.13
C GLY A 93 12.61 -3.09 -6.87
N VAL A 94 11.46 -3.39 -6.27
CA VAL A 94 10.38 -4.19 -6.88
C VAL A 94 9.56 -3.37 -7.87
N CYS A 95 9.54 -2.04 -7.71
CA CYS A 95 8.74 -1.15 -8.53
C CYS A 95 9.42 -0.88 -9.87
N LYS A 96 8.62 -0.77 -10.94
CA LYS A 96 9.08 -0.24 -12.23
C LYS A 96 9.38 1.26 -12.14
N ASP A 97 8.49 2.00 -11.48
CA ASP A 97 8.60 3.44 -11.25
C ASP A 97 7.71 3.84 -10.05
N THR A 98 7.94 5.02 -9.48
CA THR A 98 7.21 5.50 -8.30
C THR A 98 6.85 6.98 -8.39
N GLU A 99 5.72 7.36 -7.82
CA GLU A 99 5.29 8.76 -7.72
C GLU A 99 4.59 9.02 -6.37
N TRP A 100 4.43 10.28 -5.97
CA TRP A 100 3.73 10.64 -4.74
C TRP A 100 2.47 11.47 -4.97
N TYR A 101 1.51 11.35 -4.06
CA TYR A 101 0.19 12.01 -4.17
C TYR A 101 0.25 13.51 -4.53
N GLY A 102 1.24 14.22 -3.99
CA GLY A 102 1.40 15.67 -4.18
C GLY A 102 1.90 16.10 -5.57
N ASN A 103 2.49 15.19 -6.35
CA ASN A 103 3.09 15.50 -7.66
C ASN A 103 2.36 14.80 -8.83
N MET A 104 1.14 14.33 -8.58
CA MET A 104 0.26 13.77 -9.62
C MET A 104 -0.37 14.86 -10.52
N ARG A 105 -0.46 16.11 -10.07
CA ARG A 105 -1.15 17.19 -10.79
C ARG A 105 -0.36 17.61 -12.04
N GLY A 106 -0.76 17.08 -13.18
CA GLY A 106 -0.18 17.40 -14.50
C GLY A 106 0.67 16.28 -15.09
N SER A 107 0.98 15.24 -14.30
CA SER A 107 1.71 14.09 -14.82
C SER A 107 0.81 13.12 -15.59
N ASN A 108 1.34 12.62 -16.70
CA ASN A 108 0.79 11.52 -17.51
C ASN A 108 1.73 10.30 -17.50
N SER A 109 2.73 10.25 -16.60
CA SER A 109 3.75 9.19 -16.59
C SER A 109 3.15 7.79 -16.50
N PHE A 110 2.05 7.62 -15.76
CA PHE A 110 1.40 6.30 -15.59
C PHE A 110 0.22 6.04 -16.53
N ARG A 111 0.06 6.85 -17.59
CA ARG A 111 -1.06 6.75 -18.53
C ARG A 111 -1.19 5.33 -19.13
N ASN A 112 -0.07 4.71 -19.48
CA ASN A 112 -0.03 3.43 -20.19
C ASN A 112 0.36 2.26 -19.28
N GLU A 113 0.43 2.48 -17.97
CA GLU A 113 0.83 1.45 -17.02
C GLU A 113 -0.35 0.53 -16.70
N ARG A 114 -0.11 -0.78 -16.71
CA ARG A 114 -1.13 -1.83 -16.58
C ARG A 114 -1.31 -2.36 -15.18
N VAL A 115 -0.26 -2.26 -14.36
CA VAL A 115 -0.23 -2.74 -12.98
C VAL A 115 0.14 -1.57 -12.07
N GLY A 116 -0.86 -1.04 -11.37
CA GLY A 116 -0.69 0.07 -10.43
C GLY A 116 -0.84 -0.38 -8.99
N VAL A 117 -0.09 0.22 -8.09
CA VAL A 117 -0.24 0.04 -6.64
C VAL A 117 -0.41 1.41 -5.98
N VAL A 118 -1.43 1.55 -5.13
CA VAL A 118 -1.73 2.77 -4.37
C VAL A 118 -1.70 2.43 -2.88
N ILE A 119 -0.77 3.03 -2.13
CA ILE A 119 -0.61 2.78 -0.69
C ILE A 119 -0.93 4.03 0.13
N GLY A 120 -1.74 3.85 1.17
CA GLY A 120 -2.13 4.86 2.14
C GLY A 120 -2.98 6.00 1.59
N SER A 121 -2.88 7.19 2.18
CA SER A 121 -3.60 8.38 1.73
C SER A 121 -2.93 9.66 2.24
N PRO A 122 -3.05 10.79 1.53
CA PRO A 122 -2.44 12.04 1.98
C PRO A 122 -3.21 12.67 3.14
N HIS A 123 -2.48 13.34 4.03
CA HIS A 123 -3.05 14.23 5.04
C HIS A 123 -2.04 15.32 5.34
N PHE A 124 -2.43 16.56 5.07
CA PHE A 124 -1.53 17.72 5.17
C PHE A 124 -1.47 18.31 6.59
N GLY A 125 -2.06 17.60 7.55
CA GLY A 125 -2.10 17.97 8.96
C GLY A 125 -3.27 18.89 9.29
N ASP A 126 -3.69 18.87 10.55
CA ASP A 126 -4.87 19.58 11.04
C ASP A 126 -4.72 21.09 10.81
N SER A 127 -3.49 21.60 10.93
CA SER A 127 -3.17 23.01 10.68
C SER A 127 -3.56 23.47 9.28
N TYR A 128 -3.46 22.59 8.28
CA TYR A 128 -3.91 22.89 6.91
C TYR A 128 -5.43 23.06 6.83
N ILE A 129 -6.19 22.20 7.50
CA ILE A 129 -7.66 22.29 7.57
C ILE A 129 -8.06 23.57 8.30
N LYS A 130 -7.45 23.84 9.46
CA LYS A 130 -7.69 25.04 10.26
C LYS A 130 -7.37 26.32 9.49
N MET A 131 -6.28 26.33 8.72
CA MET A 131 -5.93 27.45 7.84
C MET A 131 -7.02 27.71 6.78
N LEU A 132 -7.49 26.67 6.09
CA LEU A 132 -8.57 26.82 5.09
C LEU A 132 -9.89 27.28 5.73
N GLY A 133 -10.19 26.82 6.94
CA GLY A 133 -11.29 27.33 7.75
C GLY A 133 -11.15 28.81 8.04
N ALA A 134 -9.99 29.24 8.55
CA ALA A 134 -9.71 30.63 8.88
C ALA A 134 -9.86 31.56 7.67
N LEU A 135 -9.41 31.12 6.47
CA LEU A 135 -9.61 31.85 5.22
C LEU A 135 -11.10 32.00 4.83
N ARG A 136 -11.98 31.14 5.33
CA ARG A 136 -13.44 31.24 5.20
C ARG A 136 -14.13 31.89 6.39
N GLY A 137 -13.36 32.43 7.34
CA GLY A 137 -13.90 32.99 8.59
C GLY A 137 -14.51 31.95 9.53
N LYS A 138 -14.14 30.67 9.36
CA LYS A 138 -14.62 29.54 10.16
C LYS A 138 -13.53 29.06 11.10
N ARG A 139 -13.86 28.87 12.38
CA ARG A 139 -12.97 28.20 13.34
C ARG A 139 -13.24 26.70 13.26
N ILE A 140 -12.25 25.92 12.83
CA ILE A 140 -12.38 24.46 12.71
C ILE A 140 -11.56 23.80 13.82
N GLU A 141 -12.13 22.79 14.46
CA GLU A 141 -11.43 21.96 15.43
C GLU A 141 -11.65 20.48 15.11
N GLN A 142 -10.62 19.68 15.40
CA GLN A 142 -10.77 18.23 15.43
C GLN A 142 -11.52 17.84 16.70
N VAL A 143 -12.47 16.91 16.58
CA VAL A 143 -13.10 16.29 17.75
C VAL A 143 -12.04 15.44 18.46
N SER A 144 -11.66 15.84 19.67
CA SER A 144 -10.48 15.33 20.39
C SER A 144 -10.49 13.83 20.69
N GLU A 145 -11.67 13.21 20.72
CA GLU A 145 -11.85 11.79 20.99
C GLU A 145 -11.58 10.91 19.76
N ASN A 146 -11.66 11.51 18.56
CA ASN A 146 -11.60 10.76 17.30
C ASN A 146 -10.16 10.60 16.80
N ARG A 147 -9.81 9.38 16.36
CA ARG A 147 -8.47 9.05 15.85
C ARG A 147 -8.53 8.19 14.58
N GLY A 148 -7.46 8.22 13.81
CA GLY A 148 -7.30 7.37 12.63
C GLY A 148 -8.41 7.59 11.58
N ASN A 149 -9.24 6.57 11.34
CA ASN A 149 -10.32 6.65 10.37
C ASN A 149 -11.54 7.43 10.86
N GLU A 150 -11.67 7.63 12.17
CA GLU A 150 -12.81 8.30 12.81
C GLU A 150 -12.63 9.81 12.90
N LEU A 151 -11.50 10.34 12.39
CA LEU A 151 -11.20 11.78 12.41
C LEU A 151 -12.39 12.62 11.90
N ASP A 152 -12.78 13.58 12.72
CA ASP A 152 -13.91 14.48 12.48
C ASP A 152 -13.47 15.92 12.77
N TYR A 153 -13.73 16.81 11.81
CA TYR A 153 -13.36 18.22 11.83
C TYR A 153 -14.61 19.08 11.73
N ARG A 154 -14.96 19.74 12.83
CA ARG A 154 -16.21 20.50 12.97
C ARG A 154 -15.95 22.00 12.97
N VAL A 155 -16.92 22.75 12.45
CA VAL A 155 -16.97 24.21 12.60
C VAL A 155 -17.49 24.54 13.99
N VAL A 156 -16.69 25.27 14.76
CA VAL A 156 -17.03 25.67 16.12
C VAL A 156 -18.13 26.72 16.08
N GLY A 157 -19.25 26.42 16.74
CA GLY A 157 -20.43 27.27 16.77
C GLY A 157 -21.44 27.00 15.64
N ASP A 158 -21.15 26.08 14.72
CA ASP A 158 -22.09 25.61 13.70
C ASP A 158 -21.79 24.15 13.34
N GLU A 159 -22.30 23.22 14.13
CA GLU A 159 -22.06 21.78 13.93
C GLU A 159 -22.73 21.22 12.66
N SER A 160 -23.67 21.96 12.07
CA SER A 160 -24.31 21.57 10.81
C SER A 160 -23.42 21.79 9.59
N ASP A 161 -22.35 22.58 9.75
CA ASP A 161 -21.46 22.95 8.68
C ASP A 161 -20.34 21.91 8.49
N SER A 162 -20.42 21.17 7.39
CA SER A 162 -19.51 20.08 7.04
C SER A 162 -18.14 20.52 6.52
N PHE A 163 -17.85 21.82 6.43
CA PHE A 163 -16.70 22.32 5.67
C PHE A 163 -15.36 21.71 6.11
N GLY A 164 -15.15 21.49 7.41
CA GLY A 164 -13.93 20.83 7.90
C GLY A 164 -13.78 19.40 7.39
N ASN A 165 -14.85 18.61 7.48
CA ASN A 165 -14.92 17.26 6.96
C ASN A 165 -14.85 17.20 5.44
N ASP A 166 -15.39 18.19 4.72
CA ASP A 166 -15.28 18.29 3.27
C ASP A 166 -13.82 18.50 2.83
N VAL A 167 -13.08 19.36 3.54
CA VAL A 167 -11.64 19.55 3.31
C VAL A 167 -10.85 18.27 3.63
N TYR A 168 -11.18 17.58 4.73
CA TYR A 168 -10.55 16.31 5.10
C TYR A 168 -10.79 15.21 4.05
N ARG A 169 -12.04 15.01 3.64
CA ARG A 169 -12.41 14.08 2.56
C ARG A 169 -11.71 14.41 1.26
N HIS A 170 -11.62 15.70 0.91
CA HIS A 170 -10.94 16.15 -0.29
C HIS A 170 -9.43 15.82 -0.30
N MET A 171 -8.75 15.99 0.83
CA MET A 171 -7.31 15.67 0.87
C MET A 171 -7.02 14.18 1.00
N THR A 172 -7.99 13.38 1.45
CA THR A 172 -7.81 11.94 1.69
C THR A 172 -8.45 11.12 0.57
N GLU A 173 -9.77 10.94 0.62
CA GLU A 173 -10.54 10.06 -0.26
C GLU A 173 -10.48 10.49 -1.72
N ASP A 174 -10.72 11.78 -2.00
CA ASP A 174 -10.66 12.28 -3.38
C ASP A 174 -9.24 12.13 -3.96
N ALA A 175 -8.22 12.32 -3.13
CA ALA A 175 -6.83 12.19 -3.56
C ALA A 175 -6.42 10.73 -3.82
N VAL A 176 -6.90 9.78 -3.02
CA VAL A 176 -6.75 8.34 -3.28
C VAL A 176 -7.43 7.96 -4.59
N TYR A 177 -8.69 8.36 -4.78
CA TYR A 177 -9.40 8.07 -6.01
C TYR A 177 -8.70 8.71 -7.22
N GLN A 178 -8.23 9.97 -7.10
CA GLN A 178 -7.44 10.60 -8.15
C GLN A 178 -6.15 9.83 -8.48
N ALA A 179 -5.49 9.22 -7.49
CA ALA A 179 -4.31 8.38 -7.72
C ALA A 179 -4.67 7.11 -8.51
N VAL A 180 -5.74 6.41 -8.11
CA VAL A 180 -6.25 5.24 -8.85
C VAL A 180 -6.56 5.61 -10.31
N MET A 181 -7.14 6.79 -10.55
CA MET A 181 -7.47 7.23 -11.91
C MET A 181 -6.25 7.64 -12.76
N ARG A 182 -5.02 7.65 -12.21
CA ARG A 182 -3.79 7.98 -12.97
C ARG A 182 -3.33 6.84 -13.87
N PHE A 183 -3.62 5.60 -13.49
CA PHE A 183 -3.23 4.42 -14.25
C PHE A 183 -4.20 4.16 -15.41
N GLY A 184 -3.69 3.54 -16.48
CA GLY A 184 -4.53 2.98 -17.55
C GLY A 184 -5.45 3.97 -18.26
N ARG A 185 -4.99 5.20 -18.48
CA ARG A 185 -5.80 6.28 -19.10
C ARG A 185 -5.81 6.21 -20.64
N ASP A 186 -5.33 5.13 -21.21
CA ASP A 186 -5.40 4.82 -22.64
C ASP A 186 -6.60 3.92 -23.01
N GLY A 187 -7.39 3.48 -22.03
CA GLY A 187 -8.63 2.72 -22.23
C GLY A 187 -8.46 1.20 -22.23
N GLU A 188 -7.24 0.73 -22.03
CA GLU A 188 -6.92 -0.69 -21.92
C GLU A 188 -7.08 -1.20 -20.48
N ARG A 189 -7.33 -2.51 -20.35
CA ARG A 189 -7.49 -3.17 -19.03
C ARG A 189 -6.29 -2.89 -18.14
N THR A 190 -6.57 -2.39 -16.94
CA THR A 190 -5.57 -1.99 -15.97
C THR A 190 -6.00 -2.46 -14.58
N ASP A 191 -5.11 -3.16 -13.90
CA ASP A 191 -5.33 -3.74 -12.58
C ASP A 191 -4.60 -2.88 -11.55
N ILE A 192 -5.34 -2.44 -10.52
CA ILE A 192 -4.87 -1.46 -9.55
C ILE A 192 -5.11 -2.00 -8.15
N PHE A 193 -4.02 -2.23 -7.44
CA PHE A 193 -4.04 -2.75 -6.09
C PHE A 193 -4.00 -1.59 -5.10
N VAL A 194 -4.98 -1.55 -4.19
CA VAL A 194 -5.20 -0.39 -3.33
C VAL A 194 -5.12 -0.81 -1.86
N ARG A 195 -4.09 -0.32 -1.17
CA ARG A 195 -3.85 -0.54 0.26
C ARG A 195 -4.13 0.73 1.06
N THR A 196 -5.40 1.00 1.35
CA THR A 196 -5.80 2.16 2.17
C THR A 196 -7.24 2.00 2.68
N SER A 197 -7.53 2.61 3.82
CA SER A 197 -8.90 2.77 4.34
C SER A 197 -9.66 3.96 3.74
N LYS A 198 -9.02 4.74 2.86
CA LYS A 198 -9.57 5.99 2.30
C LYS A 198 -9.89 5.86 0.81
N LEU A 199 -10.17 4.66 0.32
CA LEU A 199 -10.85 4.52 -0.97
C LEU A 199 -12.33 4.90 -0.74
N PRO A 200 -12.93 5.81 -1.52
CA PRO A 200 -14.33 6.18 -1.31
C PRO A 200 -15.24 4.96 -1.45
N GLU A 201 -16.22 4.81 -0.56
CA GLU A 201 -17.09 3.62 -0.49
C GLU A 201 -17.90 3.37 -1.76
N TRP A 202 -18.21 4.43 -2.50
CA TRP A 202 -18.94 4.32 -3.76
C TRP A 202 -18.10 3.74 -4.90
N VAL A 203 -16.77 3.69 -4.78
CA VAL A 203 -15.89 3.18 -5.85
C VAL A 203 -16.04 1.67 -5.97
N PRO A 204 -16.40 1.14 -7.15
CA PRO A 204 -16.54 -0.30 -7.35
C PRO A 204 -15.19 -1.02 -7.21
N THR A 205 -15.18 -2.10 -6.43
CA THR A 205 -14.00 -2.94 -6.22
C THR A 205 -14.32 -4.40 -6.51
N VAL A 206 -13.30 -5.18 -6.91
CA VAL A 206 -13.41 -6.65 -6.96
C VAL A 206 -13.04 -7.27 -5.62
N GLU A 207 -13.06 -8.61 -5.55
CA GLU A 207 -12.65 -9.36 -4.36
C GLU A 207 -11.25 -8.93 -3.91
N PRO A 208 -11.07 -8.61 -2.61
CA PRO A 208 -9.77 -8.24 -2.08
C PRO A 208 -8.79 -9.42 -2.13
N ILE A 209 -7.51 -9.09 -2.21
CA ILE A 209 -6.45 -10.05 -1.90
C ILE A 209 -5.96 -9.83 -0.47
N THR A 210 -5.57 -10.91 0.19
CA THR A 210 -4.89 -10.85 1.49
C THR A 210 -3.40 -11.08 1.27
N VAL A 211 -2.59 -10.18 1.79
CA VAL A 211 -1.14 -10.32 1.85
C VAL A 211 -0.81 -10.58 3.32
N GLU A 212 -0.38 -11.80 3.58
CA GLU A 212 0.24 -12.17 4.84
C GLU A 212 1.67 -11.68 4.81
N TYR A 213 2.15 -11.23 5.97
CA TYR A 213 3.55 -10.84 6.11
C TYR A 213 4.43 -12.07 5.84
N VAL A 214 5.33 -11.97 4.87
CA VAL A 214 6.35 -12.99 4.64
C VAL A 214 7.68 -12.25 4.55
N PRO A 215 8.57 -12.33 5.56
CA PRO A 215 9.86 -11.67 5.50
C PRO A 215 10.54 -11.89 4.14
N ARG A 216 11.00 -10.84 3.46
CA ARG A 216 11.73 -10.97 2.18
C ARG A 216 12.79 -12.07 2.21
N LEU A 217 13.54 -12.14 3.32
CA LEU A 217 14.52 -13.20 3.56
C LEU A 217 13.88 -14.59 3.54
N GLN A 218 12.73 -14.79 4.17
CA GLN A 218 11.98 -16.05 4.11
C GLN A 218 11.49 -16.35 2.68
N SER A 219 11.03 -15.37 1.91
CA SER A 219 10.65 -15.56 0.49
C SER A 219 11.85 -15.95 -0.39
N GLU A 220 13.00 -15.29 -0.21
CA GLU A 220 14.24 -15.61 -0.92
C GLU A 220 14.77 -17.00 -0.54
N ILE A 221 14.73 -17.33 0.76
CA ILE A 221 15.02 -18.68 1.27
C ILE A 221 14.09 -19.71 0.61
N LYS A 222 12.77 -19.47 0.60
CA LYS A 222 11.80 -20.39 -0.02
C LYS A 222 12.06 -20.57 -1.51
N SER A 223 12.39 -19.50 -2.23
CA SER A 223 12.76 -19.57 -3.65
C SER A 223 14.01 -20.42 -3.88
N ILE A 224 15.05 -20.23 -3.05
CA ILE A 224 16.29 -21.01 -3.14
C ILE A 224 16.02 -22.48 -2.81
N VAL A 225 15.38 -22.75 -1.68
CA VAL A 225 15.12 -24.11 -1.18
C VAL A 225 14.15 -24.87 -2.09
N GLY A 226 13.19 -24.17 -2.69
CA GLY A 226 12.26 -24.72 -3.68
C GLY A 226 12.85 -24.88 -5.09
N SER A 227 14.05 -24.33 -5.35
CA SER A 227 14.72 -24.51 -6.63
C SER A 227 15.34 -25.92 -6.77
N GLN A 228 15.32 -26.45 -7.99
CA GLN A 228 15.84 -27.78 -8.28
C GLN A 228 17.35 -27.85 -7.97
N HIS A 229 17.71 -28.61 -6.94
CA HIS A 229 19.10 -28.84 -6.54
C HIS A 229 19.63 -30.10 -7.22
N ARG A 230 20.87 -30.01 -7.72
CA ARG A 230 21.40 -30.89 -8.77
C ARG A 230 21.55 -32.34 -8.30
N ASP A 231 21.79 -32.57 -7.01
CA ASP A 231 22.16 -33.89 -6.47
C ASP A 231 21.24 -34.37 -5.33
N SER A 232 20.36 -33.51 -4.80
CA SER A 232 19.50 -33.80 -3.65
C SER A 232 18.43 -32.72 -3.50
N PRO A 233 17.19 -33.01 -3.06
CA PRO A 233 16.19 -31.98 -2.78
C PRO A 233 16.50 -31.12 -1.53
N TRP A 234 17.54 -31.51 -0.78
CA TRP A 234 17.96 -30.85 0.45
C TRP A 234 19.07 -29.82 0.22
N TRP A 235 18.87 -28.61 0.73
CA TRP A 235 19.82 -27.51 0.75
C TRP A 235 20.53 -27.41 2.10
N LYS A 236 21.84 -27.18 2.09
CA LYS A 236 22.58 -26.85 3.33
C LYS A 236 22.42 -25.37 3.67
N THR A 237 22.41 -25.04 4.97
CA THR A 237 22.41 -23.64 5.42
C THR A 237 23.54 -22.81 4.79
N ASP A 238 24.73 -23.39 4.63
CA ASP A 238 25.87 -22.70 4.00
C ASP A 238 25.60 -22.38 2.52
N GLU A 239 25.00 -23.32 1.77
CA GLU A 239 24.67 -23.12 0.35
C GLU A 239 23.59 -22.05 0.16
N ILE A 240 22.63 -21.97 1.10
CA ILE A 240 21.62 -20.91 1.14
C ILE A 240 22.30 -19.57 1.47
N SER A 241 23.19 -19.56 2.46
CA SER A 241 23.93 -18.35 2.86
C SER A 241 24.81 -17.80 1.73
N ASP A 242 25.44 -18.67 0.94
CA ASP A 242 26.26 -18.27 -0.22
C ASP A 242 25.44 -17.60 -1.31
N ARG A 243 24.14 -17.95 -1.43
CA ARG A 243 23.21 -17.35 -2.38
C ARG A 243 22.58 -16.05 -1.88
N ILE A 244 22.60 -15.79 -0.58
CA ILE A 244 22.14 -14.55 0.05
C ILE A 244 23.31 -13.85 0.77
N PRO A 245 24.37 -13.43 0.04
CA PRO A 245 25.61 -12.95 0.66
C PRO A 245 25.46 -11.61 1.38
N HIS A 246 24.34 -10.91 1.17
CA HIS A 246 24.05 -9.62 1.77
C HIS A 246 23.39 -9.73 3.15
N GLU A 247 23.02 -10.93 3.59
CA GLU A 247 22.43 -11.16 4.92
C GLU A 247 23.36 -11.97 5.83
N PRO A 248 23.45 -11.64 7.14
CA PRO A 248 24.23 -12.43 8.07
C PRO A 248 23.68 -13.85 8.19
N LYS A 249 24.54 -14.87 8.13
CA LYS A 249 24.17 -16.29 8.28
C LYS A 249 23.24 -16.57 9.47
N ARG A 250 23.46 -15.90 10.61
CA ARG A 250 22.61 -16.04 11.80
C ARG A 250 21.14 -15.59 11.56
N LYS A 251 20.92 -14.58 10.71
CA LYS A 251 19.59 -14.09 10.33
C LYS A 251 18.91 -15.12 9.42
N ILE A 252 19.67 -15.72 8.49
CA ILE A 252 19.23 -16.80 7.59
C ILE A 252 18.82 -18.03 8.40
N GLU A 253 19.65 -18.46 9.35
CA GLU A 253 19.34 -19.58 10.26
C GLU A 253 18.06 -19.33 11.06
N ARG A 254 17.87 -18.12 11.60
CA ARG A 254 16.64 -17.78 12.31
C ARG A 254 15.41 -17.89 11.40
N ALA A 255 15.49 -17.30 10.21
CA ALA A 255 14.40 -17.35 9.23
C ALA A 255 14.06 -18.78 8.78
N LEU A 256 15.06 -19.65 8.63
CA LEU A 256 14.86 -21.07 8.33
C LEU A 256 14.13 -21.82 9.47
N ASN A 257 14.50 -21.56 10.72
CA ASN A 257 13.80 -22.17 11.86
C ASN A 257 12.36 -21.67 11.98
N GLU A 258 12.11 -20.37 11.77
CA GLU A 258 10.75 -19.82 11.73
C GLU A 258 9.90 -20.49 10.64
N LEU A 259 10.45 -20.67 9.43
CA LEU A 259 9.75 -21.37 8.34
C LEU A 259 9.47 -22.85 8.64
N ASP A 260 10.35 -23.53 9.38
CA ASP A 260 10.15 -24.92 9.82
C ASP A 260 9.09 -25.02 10.91
N GLU A 261 9.06 -24.09 11.86
CA GLU A 261 7.99 -23.95 12.85
C GLU A 261 6.62 -23.70 12.18
N HIS A 262 6.60 -22.99 11.06
CA HIS A 262 5.39 -22.74 10.26
C HIS A 262 5.04 -23.87 9.27
N GLY A 263 5.87 -24.92 9.16
CA GLY A 263 5.64 -26.06 8.26
C GLY A 263 5.81 -25.72 6.78
N GLU A 264 6.52 -24.64 6.45
CA GLU A 264 6.77 -24.22 5.07
C GLU A 264 8.06 -24.83 4.50
N VAL A 265 9.02 -25.14 5.37
CA VAL A 265 10.22 -25.91 5.05
C VAL A 265 10.37 -27.03 6.07
N GLU A 266 11.06 -28.11 5.70
CA GLU A 266 11.36 -29.24 6.59
C GLU A 266 12.85 -29.23 6.92
N ARG A 267 13.18 -29.39 8.21
CA ARG A 267 14.55 -29.54 8.70
C ARG A 267 14.98 -31.00 8.88
N ASP A 268 16.06 -31.40 8.21
CA ASP A 268 16.78 -32.66 8.50
C ASP A 268 18.04 -32.41 9.35
N SER A 269 18.12 -33.10 10.48
CA SER A 269 19.26 -33.07 11.42
C SER A 269 19.93 -34.45 11.60
N SER A 270 19.58 -35.44 10.78
CA SER A 270 19.93 -36.85 10.97
C SER A 270 21.38 -37.18 10.61
N GLY A 271 22.02 -36.37 9.76
CA GLY A 271 23.42 -36.53 9.37
C GLY A 271 24.28 -35.49 10.06
N GLY A 272 25.36 -35.89 10.75
CA GLY A 272 26.28 -35.01 11.49
C GLY A 272 27.07 -33.96 10.68
N GLN A 273 26.55 -33.51 9.53
CA GLN A 273 27.13 -32.52 8.60
C GLN A 273 26.37 -31.19 8.57
N GLY A 274 25.60 -30.86 9.62
CA GLY A 274 24.84 -29.61 9.72
C GLY A 274 23.40 -29.74 9.20
N ALA A 275 22.56 -28.77 9.56
CA ALA A 275 21.14 -28.75 9.22
C ALA A 275 20.91 -28.64 7.71
N ARG A 276 19.94 -29.39 7.20
CA ARG A 276 19.51 -29.36 5.81
C ARG A 276 18.02 -29.04 5.71
N TRP A 277 17.63 -28.41 4.61
CA TRP A 277 16.30 -27.84 4.44
C TRP A 277 15.72 -28.18 3.06
N LYS A 278 14.43 -28.48 2.98
CA LYS A 278 13.66 -28.59 1.73
C LYS A 278 12.30 -27.91 1.91
N VAL A 279 11.61 -27.54 0.84
CA VAL A 279 10.23 -27.03 0.93
C VAL A 279 9.29 -28.19 1.22
N VAL A 280 8.26 -27.94 2.05
CA VAL A 280 7.17 -28.90 2.25
C VAL A 280 6.23 -28.82 1.05
N ASP A 281 6.11 -29.90 0.28
CA ASP A 281 5.17 -29.97 -0.84
C ASP A 281 3.74 -29.99 -0.27
N PRO A 282 2.78 -29.20 -0.78
CA PRO A 282 1.42 -29.13 -0.24
C PRO A 282 0.56 -30.39 -0.49
N SER A 283 1.17 -31.57 -0.68
CA SER A 283 0.52 -32.84 -1.03
C SER A 283 0.76 -33.98 -0.04
N ASP A 284 1.38 -33.74 1.13
CA ASP A 284 1.50 -34.70 2.23
C ASP A 284 0.65 -34.31 3.45
#